data_AF-A0A3E3HYU7-F1
#
_entry.id   AF-A0A3E3HYU7-F1
#
_cell.length_a   1.000
_cell.length_b   1.000
_cell.length_c   1.000
_cell.angle_alpha   90.00
_cell.angle_beta   90.00
_cell.angle_gamma   90.00
#
_symmetry.space_group_name_H-M   'P 1'
#
loop_
_entity.id
_entity.type
_entity.pdbx_description
1 polymer ?
#
loop_
_entity_poly.entity_id
_entity_poly.type
_entity_poly.pdbx_seq_one_letter_code
_entity_poly.pdbx_strand_id
1 'polypeptide(L)'
;MISTSIRLLRIQLLKDFGINEVMHCRDSGKKRKLVFMLCIFIFCGGLLAFYVAGAAWVLCVSGAQDSVPGFVVAVSSMAIFIFTLFKAGPVLFAAGDYEMLTALPLKPSAIIMSRLLHMYLSSLLLSALTIAPAGAVYGLTAAPSPVVYVRMFISLFFVPLVPLTVASLIGTLIMAIGSRVRRKNLVIILLSMTFTLGILAVTMLFSSRAENMELQDMAGMIRGAVEQVNGMYPLTGLYTAGITGANPAALAGFAAISMGIFLLFIALVQWKYVQISSALRTHEAKKNYRLQSLKQRSVLGALYKKEIKRYFASNIYVMNTMVGYILMVAAAIGLAAAGLDKLESYLQLEGMGGTLPVSLGSMLPFLLSLMVMMGGTTSSSISIEGKQWWIPRSLPIPPGLILDGKMLVNLTFAVPSILLAGTILTVSGQTGGLKPVWVFLVPLAYACFSSVLGITINLKMPVFNWDNETTVVKQSASTFVSVLGGMLLALVPIGLRFALAGVPADLFLGGVTVLVLLITVILYGKNRRCDLRKIG
;
A
#
# COMPACT_ATOMS: atom_id res chain seq x y z
N MET A 1 4.28 36.51 5.35
CA MET A 1 3.57 35.44 4.61
C MET A 1 4.50 34.28 4.27
N ILE A 2 5.59 34.50 3.54
CA ILE A 2 6.57 33.45 3.19
C ILE A 2 7.23 32.84 4.45
N SER A 3 7.77 33.68 5.34
CA SER A 3 8.38 33.23 6.62
C SER A 3 7.43 32.37 7.47
N THR A 4 6.16 32.77 7.58
CA THR A 4 5.12 32.01 8.30
C THR A 4 4.84 30.66 7.64
N SER A 5 4.76 30.62 6.31
CA SER A 5 4.52 29.38 5.54
C SER A 5 5.68 28.41 5.67
N ILE A 6 6.92 28.90 5.66
CA ILE A 6 8.14 28.10 5.87
C ILE A 6 8.18 27.53 7.29
N ARG A 7 7.80 28.30 8.31
CA ARG A 7 7.71 27.79 9.70
C ARG A 7 6.67 26.69 9.83
N LEU A 8 5.49 26.86 9.23
CA LEU A 8 4.45 25.83 9.21
C LEU A 8 4.91 24.57 8.48
N LEU A 9 5.59 24.71 7.35
CA LEU A 9 6.17 23.59 6.61
C LEU A 9 7.18 22.84 7.48
N ARG A 10 8.08 23.56 8.16
CA ARG A 10 9.07 22.95 9.05
C ARG A 10 8.39 22.16 10.16
N ILE A 11 7.33 22.69 10.76
CA ILE A 11 6.55 21.98 11.79
C ILE A 11 5.90 20.72 11.21
N GLN A 12 5.31 20.80 10.00
CA GLN A 12 4.72 19.64 9.32
C GLN A 12 5.76 18.55 9.04
N LEU A 13 6.93 18.90 8.50
CA LEU A 13 8.01 17.95 8.26
C LEU A 13 8.54 17.33 9.56
N LEU A 14 8.68 18.12 10.62
CA LEU A 14 9.11 17.63 11.93
C LEU A 14 8.07 16.67 12.55
N LYS A 15 6.78 16.89 12.29
CA LYS A 15 5.66 16.02 12.71
C LYS A 15 5.65 14.73 11.89
N ASP A 16 5.73 14.82 10.56
CA ASP A 16 5.66 13.67 9.64
C ASP A 16 6.83 12.70 9.83
N PHE A 17 8.05 13.22 10.04
CA PHE A 17 9.22 12.40 10.34
C PHE A 17 9.40 12.12 11.82
N GLY A 18 8.55 12.62 12.73
CA GLY A 18 8.67 12.40 14.18
C GLY A 18 9.98 12.90 14.82
N ILE A 19 10.73 13.75 14.10
CA ILE A 19 12.05 14.26 14.52
C ILE A 19 11.92 15.07 15.81
N ASN A 20 10.81 15.80 15.97
CA ASN A 20 10.58 16.61 17.16
C ASN A 20 10.51 15.77 18.45
N GLU A 21 9.84 14.61 18.39
CA GLU A 21 9.74 13.70 19.52
C GLU A 21 11.11 13.10 19.87
N VAL A 22 11.97 12.83 18.88
CA VAL A 22 13.31 12.26 19.09
C VAL A 22 14.31 13.27 19.63
N MET A 23 14.23 14.52 19.20
CA MET A 23 15.11 15.58 19.70
C MET A 23 14.80 15.95 21.16
N HIS A 24 13.52 15.93 21.55
CA HIS A 24 13.09 16.44 22.86
C HIS A 24 12.69 15.35 23.87
N CYS A 25 12.36 14.12 23.46
CA CYS A 25 12.16 13.01 24.40
C CYS A 25 13.48 12.29 24.70
N ARG A 26 13.79 12.11 25.99
CA ARG A 26 14.94 11.31 26.48
C ARG A 26 14.75 9.78 26.37
N ASP A 27 13.62 9.31 25.86
CA ASP A 27 13.29 7.89 25.76
C ASP A 27 14.03 7.21 24.59
N SER A 28 14.92 6.26 24.90
CA SER A 28 15.71 5.49 23.94
C SER A 28 14.83 4.60 23.03
N GLY A 29 13.65 4.20 23.49
CA GLY A 29 12.70 3.40 22.72
C GLY A 29 12.13 4.16 21.52
N LYS A 30 11.85 5.46 21.69
CA LYS A 30 11.34 6.32 20.61
C LYS A 30 12.42 6.61 19.56
N LYS A 31 13.68 6.78 19.98
CA LYS A 31 14.82 6.94 19.05
C LYS A 31 15.00 5.72 18.17
N ARG A 32 14.98 4.51 18.77
CA ARG A 32 15.07 3.25 18.03
C ARG A 32 13.92 3.07 17.04
N LYS A 33 12.70 3.47 17.41
CA LYS A 33 11.54 3.45 16.51
C LYS A 33 11.73 4.35 15.29
N LEU A 34 12.27 5.56 15.47
CA LEU A 34 12.56 6.45 14.34
C LEU A 34 13.60 5.86 13.40
N VAL A 35 14.73 5.39 13.95
CA VAL A 35 15.79 4.74 13.15
C VAL A 35 15.22 3.58 12.35
N PHE A 36 14.39 2.75 12.97
CA PHE A 36 13.71 1.65 12.30
C PHE A 36 12.80 2.12 11.16
N MET A 37 11.97 3.16 11.37
CA MET A 37 11.14 3.71 10.29
C MET A 37 11.97 4.30 9.15
N LEU A 38 13.10 4.93 9.47
CA LEU A 38 14.02 5.47 8.47
C LEU A 38 14.68 4.36 7.64
N CYS A 39 15.12 3.28 8.28
CA CYS A 39 15.63 2.08 7.58
C CYS A 39 14.57 1.49 6.63
N ILE A 40 13.31 1.41 7.07
CA ILE A 40 12.21 0.94 6.22
C ILE A 40 12.00 1.87 5.03
N PHE A 41 12.00 3.18 5.27
CA PHE A 41 11.82 4.16 4.20
C PHE A 41 12.92 4.04 3.14
N ILE A 42 14.18 3.89 3.57
CA ILE A 42 15.32 3.64 2.67
C ILE A 42 15.15 2.32 1.92
N PHE A 43 14.76 1.24 2.62
CA PHE A 43 14.56 -0.07 1.98
C PHE A 43 13.46 -0.04 0.91
N CYS A 44 12.30 0.54 1.21
CA CYS A 44 11.21 0.71 0.25
C CYS A 44 11.61 1.63 -0.92
N GLY A 45 12.34 2.71 -0.64
CA GLY A 45 12.88 3.59 -1.67
C GLY A 45 13.87 2.86 -2.59
N GLY A 46 14.73 2.02 -2.03
CA GLY A 46 15.66 1.17 -2.77
C GLY A 46 14.96 0.14 -3.64
N LEU A 47 13.92 -0.54 -3.14
CA LEU A 47 13.10 -1.47 -3.93
C LEU A 47 12.40 -0.78 -5.11
N LEU A 48 11.85 0.42 -4.88
CA LEU A 48 11.22 1.21 -5.94
C LEU A 48 12.25 1.60 -7.01
N ALA A 49 13.43 2.08 -6.58
CA ALA A 49 14.51 2.41 -7.50
C ALA A 49 14.99 1.19 -8.30
N PHE A 50 15.10 0.03 -7.66
CA PHE A 50 15.45 -1.24 -8.31
C PHE A 50 14.43 -1.65 -9.37
N TYR A 51 13.14 -1.57 -9.05
CA TYR A 51 12.07 -1.94 -9.99
C TYR A 51 12.05 -1.01 -11.21
N VAL A 52 12.23 0.30 -11.00
CA VAL A 52 12.26 1.29 -12.08
C VAL A 52 13.52 1.15 -12.93
N ALA A 53 14.68 0.88 -12.32
CA ALA A 53 15.91 0.56 -13.04
C ALA A 53 15.75 -0.72 -13.88
N GLY A 54 15.14 -1.76 -13.34
CA GLY A 54 14.86 -3.01 -14.04
C GLY A 54 13.94 -2.81 -15.25
N ALA A 55 12.88 -2.02 -15.10
CA ALA A 55 11.99 -1.69 -16.21
C ALA A 55 12.72 -0.89 -17.32
N ALA A 56 13.56 0.07 -16.94
CA ALA A 56 14.39 0.81 -17.89
C ALA A 56 15.40 -0.11 -18.61
N TRP A 57 16.00 -1.05 -17.88
CA TRP A 57 16.93 -2.03 -18.45
C TRP A 57 16.25 -2.90 -19.51
N VAL A 58 15.06 -3.43 -19.22
CA VAL A 58 14.29 -4.25 -20.17
C VAL A 58 13.98 -3.46 -21.44
N LEU A 59 13.63 -2.18 -21.33
CA LEU A 59 13.38 -1.31 -22.50
C LEU A 59 14.65 -1.08 -23.34
N CYS A 60 15.80 -0.91 -22.69
CA CYS A 60 17.07 -0.76 -23.39
C CYS A 60 17.46 -2.05 -24.15
N VAL A 61 17.41 -3.21 -23.49
CA VAL A 61 17.73 -4.51 -24.12
C VAL A 61 16.75 -4.86 -25.24
N SER A 62 15.50 -4.42 -25.14
CA SER A 62 14.48 -4.61 -26.20
C SER A 62 14.63 -3.67 -27.40
N GLY A 63 15.70 -2.87 -27.49
CA GLY A 63 15.94 -1.94 -28.59
C GLY A 63 14.98 -0.73 -28.61
N ALA A 64 14.40 -0.36 -27.47
CA ALA A 64 13.49 0.77 -27.30
C ALA A 64 14.09 1.88 -26.39
N GLN A 65 15.42 2.04 -26.43
CA GLN A 65 16.17 2.97 -25.57
C GLN A 65 15.70 4.43 -25.67
N ASP A 66 15.32 4.91 -26.85
CA ASP A 66 14.86 6.29 -27.07
C ASP A 66 13.54 6.62 -26.36
N SER A 67 12.79 5.59 -25.98
CA SER A 67 11.51 5.74 -25.28
C SER A 67 11.64 5.77 -23.75
N VAL A 68 12.83 5.48 -23.20
CA VAL A 68 13.08 5.43 -21.76
C VAL A 68 12.74 6.76 -21.07
N PRO A 69 13.19 7.94 -21.56
CA PRO A 69 12.86 9.21 -20.90
C PRO A 69 11.35 9.49 -20.85
N GLY A 70 10.61 9.14 -21.92
CA GLY A 70 9.16 9.30 -21.97
C GLY A 70 8.44 8.38 -20.99
N PHE A 71 8.81 7.10 -21.01
CA PHE A 71 8.26 6.09 -20.12
C PHE A 71 8.45 6.46 -18.64
N VAL A 72 9.66 6.88 -18.25
CA VAL A 72 9.99 7.19 -16.86
C VAL A 72 9.20 8.40 -16.36
N VAL A 73 9.02 9.43 -17.19
CA VAL A 73 8.22 10.60 -16.81
C VAL A 73 6.73 10.26 -16.74
N ALA A 74 6.21 9.44 -17.66
CA ALA A 74 4.83 9.00 -17.61
C ALA A 74 4.56 8.16 -16.35
N VAL A 75 5.42 7.19 -16.03
CA VAL A 75 5.31 6.37 -14.81
C VAL A 75 5.46 7.22 -13.55
N SER A 76 6.43 8.12 -13.49
CA SER A 76 6.60 9.06 -12.38
C SER A 76 5.36 9.93 -12.20
N SER A 77 4.82 10.46 -13.30
CA SER A 77 3.64 11.34 -13.26
C SER A 77 2.40 10.58 -12.83
N MET A 78 2.23 9.34 -13.29
CA MET A 78 1.14 8.46 -12.87
C MET A 78 1.23 8.12 -11.38
N ALA A 79 2.42 7.77 -10.89
CA ALA A 79 2.63 7.50 -9.48
C ALA A 79 2.31 8.73 -8.62
N ILE A 80 2.84 9.90 -8.98
CA ILE A 80 2.55 11.17 -8.29
C ILE A 80 1.06 11.48 -8.32
N PHE A 81 0.40 11.30 -9.47
CA PHE A 81 -1.04 11.52 -9.63
C PHE A 81 -1.83 10.62 -8.66
N ILE A 82 -1.59 9.31 -8.66
CA ILE A 82 -2.30 8.35 -7.82
C ILE A 82 -2.08 8.65 -6.33
N PHE A 83 -0.83 8.83 -5.89
CA PHE A 83 -0.54 9.13 -4.48
C PHE A 83 -1.15 10.47 -4.03
N THR A 84 -1.10 11.47 -4.89
CA THR A 84 -1.69 12.79 -4.62
C THR A 84 -3.21 12.72 -4.59
N LEU A 85 -3.86 11.99 -5.51
CA LEU A 85 -5.31 11.93 -5.65
C LEU A 85 -6.00 11.55 -4.33
N PHE A 86 -5.44 10.56 -3.63
CA PHE A 86 -5.98 10.09 -2.36
C PHE A 86 -5.56 10.95 -1.15
N LYS A 87 -4.42 11.65 -1.21
CA LYS A 87 -3.88 12.46 -0.11
C LYS A 87 -4.36 13.91 -0.13
N ALA A 88 -4.64 14.46 -1.32
CA ALA A 88 -4.81 15.89 -1.53
C ALA A 88 -6.00 16.48 -0.78
N GLY A 89 -7.19 15.87 -0.89
CA GLY A 89 -8.39 16.35 -0.20
C GLY A 89 -8.17 16.46 1.31
N PRO A 90 -7.82 15.35 2.01
CA PRO A 90 -7.53 15.39 3.44
C PRO A 90 -6.40 16.35 3.81
N VAL A 91 -5.28 16.38 3.10
CA VAL A 91 -4.16 17.26 3.49
C VAL A 91 -4.49 18.74 3.30
N LEU A 92 -5.21 19.09 2.22
CA LEU A 92 -5.57 20.47 1.93
C LEU A 92 -6.74 20.96 2.79
N PHE A 93 -7.69 20.09 3.16
CA PHE A 93 -8.97 20.51 3.77
C PHE A 93 -9.36 19.79 5.08
N ALA A 94 -8.55 18.85 5.63
CA ALA A 94 -8.93 18.12 6.84
C ALA A 94 -9.07 19.02 8.07
N ALA A 95 -10.02 18.60 8.92
CA ALA A 95 -10.65 19.41 9.94
C ALA A 95 -9.82 19.65 11.21
N GLY A 96 -9.02 18.66 11.65
CA GLY A 96 -8.35 18.68 12.96
C GLY A 96 -7.29 19.76 13.11
N ASP A 97 -6.34 19.84 12.17
CA ASP A 97 -5.29 20.86 12.23
C ASP A 97 -5.83 22.26 11.87
N TYR A 98 -6.90 22.36 11.08
CA TYR A 98 -7.45 23.66 10.68
C TYR A 98 -8.05 24.42 11.86
N GLU A 99 -8.83 23.78 12.75
CA GLU A 99 -9.44 24.47 13.90
C GLU A 99 -8.39 25.07 14.84
N MET A 100 -7.34 24.30 15.12
CA MET A 100 -6.20 24.79 15.90
C MET A 100 -5.45 25.92 15.18
N LEU A 101 -5.22 25.77 13.87
CA LEU A 101 -4.49 26.78 13.07
C LEU A 101 -5.31 28.04 12.79
N THR A 102 -6.64 27.96 12.78
CA THR A 102 -7.54 29.13 12.64
C THR A 102 -7.76 29.87 13.94
N ALA A 103 -7.56 29.23 15.09
CA ALA A 103 -7.51 29.91 16.37
C ALA A 103 -6.24 30.78 16.51
N LEU A 104 -5.21 30.49 15.71
CA LEU A 104 -4.00 31.31 15.62
C LEU A 104 -4.21 32.45 14.60
N PRO A 105 -3.57 33.62 14.79
CA PRO A 105 -3.66 34.77 13.88
C PRO A 105 -2.85 34.54 12.58
N LEU A 106 -3.18 33.48 11.83
CA LEU A 106 -2.53 33.05 10.61
C LEU A 106 -3.40 33.38 9.39
N LYS A 107 -2.79 33.96 8.36
CA LYS A 107 -3.48 34.18 7.07
C LYS A 107 -3.78 32.82 6.42
N PRO A 108 -5.02 32.56 5.93
CA PRO A 108 -5.37 31.30 5.25
C PRO A 108 -4.45 30.94 4.07
N SER A 109 -3.97 31.96 3.33
CA SER A 109 -3.03 31.78 2.22
C SER A 109 -1.70 31.15 2.67
N ALA A 110 -1.21 31.46 3.87
CA ALA A 110 0.03 30.89 4.41
C ALA A 110 -0.14 29.40 4.77
N ILE A 111 -1.33 29.01 5.24
CA ILE A 111 -1.65 27.62 5.56
C ILE A 111 -1.71 26.78 4.28
N ILE A 112 -2.39 27.26 3.25
CA ILE A 112 -2.50 26.59 1.95
C ILE A 112 -1.14 26.45 1.29
N MET A 113 -0.35 27.52 1.27
CA MET A 113 1.00 27.51 0.68
C MET A 113 1.90 26.48 1.39
N SER A 114 1.87 26.41 2.72
CA SER A 114 2.60 25.38 3.47
C SER A 114 2.18 23.97 3.07
N ARG A 115 0.86 23.70 2.98
CA ARG A 115 0.33 22.37 2.64
C ARG A 115 0.66 21.96 1.21
N LEU A 116 0.53 22.88 0.25
CA LEU A 116 0.88 22.62 -1.16
C LEU A 116 2.38 22.40 -1.33
N LEU A 117 3.21 23.21 -0.67
CA LEU A 117 4.66 23.06 -0.73
C LEU A 117 5.11 21.75 -0.07
N HIS A 118 4.45 21.33 1.00
CA HIS A 118 4.65 20.00 1.60
C HIS A 118 4.34 18.87 0.61
N MET A 119 3.18 18.93 -0.07
CA MET A 119 2.81 17.94 -1.08
C MET A 119 3.77 17.93 -2.28
N TYR A 120 4.21 19.12 -2.72
CA TYR A 120 5.21 19.28 -3.77
C TYR A 120 6.53 18.61 -3.39
N LEU A 121 7.07 18.87 -2.19
CA LEU A 121 8.31 18.22 -1.73
C LEU A 121 8.21 16.70 -1.71
N SER A 122 7.07 16.16 -1.23
CA SER A 122 6.86 14.71 -1.25
C SER A 122 6.78 14.13 -2.67
N SER A 123 6.22 14.89 -3.62
CA SER A 123 6.11 14.48 -5.03
C SER A 123 7.44 14.61 -5.78
N LEU A 124 8.25 15.60 -5.42
CA LEU A 124 9.61 15.80 -5.93
C LEU A 124 10.54 14.66 -5.48
N LEU A 125 10.41 14.21 -4.22
CA LEU A 125 11.15 13.04 -3.75
C LEU A 125 10.77 11.78 -4.55
N LEU A 126 9.48 11.60 -4.84
CA LEU A 126 9.01 10.48 -5.66
C LEU A 126 9.53 10.56 -7.10
N SER A 127 9.50 11.75 -7.73
CA SER A 127 10.07 11.91 -9.08
C SER A 127 11.58 11.66 -9.11
N ALA A 128 12.31 12.06 -8.06
CA ALA A 128 13.74 11.79 -7.95
C ALA A 128 14.03 10.29 -7.83
N LEU A 129 13.27 9.57 -7.00
CA LEU A 129 13.41 8.13 -6.80
C LEU A 129 13.06 7.31 -8.06
N THR A 130 12.30 7.86 -9.00
CA THR A 130 12.00 7.19 -10.28
C THR A 130 12.94 7.62 -11.41
N ILE A 131 13.21 8.93 -11.55
CA ILE A 131 13.98 9.47 -12.68
C ILE A 131 15.48 9.19 -12.51
N ALA A 132 16.03 9.31 -11.30
CA ALA A 132 17.47 9.10 -11.08
C ALA A 132 17.94 7.67 -11.45
N PRO A 133 17.32 6.57 -10.96
CA PRO A 133 17.79 5.23 -11.30
C PRO A 133 17.59 4.89 -12.78
N ALA A 134 16.46 5.27 -13.39
CA ALA A 134 16.25 5.02 -14.81
C ALA A 134 17.17 5.87 -15.70
N GLY A 135 17.45 7.12 -15.31
CA GLY A 135 18.42 7.98 -15.98
C GLY A 135 19.84 7.42 -15.89
N ALA A 136 20.21 6.78 -14.78
CA ALA A 136 21.48 6.07 -14.65
C ALA A 136 21.58 4.87 -15.61
N VAL A 137 20.53 4.05 -15.70
CA VAL A 137 20.47 2.93 -16.65
C VAL A 137 20.55 3.42 -18.09
N TYR A 138 19.75 4.42 -18.45
CA TYR A 138 19.80 5.05 -19.77
C TYR A 138 21.20 5.60 -20.09
N GLY A 139 21.85 6.20 -19.09
CA GLY A 139 23.20 6.71 -19.19
C GLY A 139 24.26 5.65 -19.52
N LEU A 140 24.15 4.48 -18.89
CA LEU A 140 25.08 3.36 -19.05
C LEU A 140 24.88 2.62 -20.38
N THR A 141 23.66 2.56 -20.91
CA THR A 141 23.35 1.79 -22.12
C THR A 141 23.44 2.63 -23.39
N ALA A 142 22.94 3.86 -23.38
CA ALA A 142 22.83 4.71 -24.56
C ALA A 142 23.98 5.74 -24.68
N ALA A 143 24.81 5.88 -23.64
CA ALA A 143 25.92 6.84 -23.55
C ALA A 143 25.55 8.27 -24.08
N PRO A 144 24.46 8.89 -23.58
CA PRO A 144 24.03 10.19 -24.06
C PRO A 144 25.01 11.31 -23.70
N SER A 145 24.96 12.42 -24.44
CA SER A 145 25.82 13.58 -24.17
C SER A 145 25.60 14.14 -22.75
N PRO A 146 26.64 14.72 -22.09
CA PRO A 146 26.53 15.30 -20.75
C PRO A 146 25.38 16.32 -20.58
N VAL A 147 25.01 17.00 -21.67
CA VAL A 147 23.92 17.97 -21.72
C VAL A 147 22.56 17.34 -21.40
N VAL A 148 22.36 16.06 -21.75
CA VAL A 148 21.12 15.32 -21.49
C VAL A 148 20.89 15.16 -19.99
N TYR A 149 21.93 14.90 -19.20
CA TYR A 149 21.83 14.80 -17.74
C TYR A 149 21.44 16.13 -17.10
N VAL A 150 21.99 17.25 -17.60
CA VAL A 150 21.61 18.60 -17.12
C VAL A 150 20.13 18.86 -17.41
N ARG A 151 19.65 18.51 -18.62
CA ARG A 151 18.24 18.67 -18.98
C ARG A 151 17.32 17.79 -18.14
N MET A 152 17.69 16.54 -17.89
CA MET A 152 16.96 15.63 -16.99
C MET A 152 16.91 16.21 -15.56
N PHE A 153 18.02 16.71 -15.04
CA PHE A 153 18.08 17.31 -13.70
C PHE A 153 17.20 18.56 -13.57
N ILE A 154 17.21 19.46 -14.56
CA ILE A 154 16.32 20.64 -14.55
C ILE A 154 14.85 20.20 -14.62
N SER A 155 14.54 19.25 -15.50
CA SER A 155 13.18 18.78 -15.72
C SER A 155 12.56 18.12 -14.47
N LEU A 156 13.39 17.53 -13.60
CA LEU A 156 13.00 16.88 -12.35
C LEU A 156 12.09 17.76 -11.47
N PHE A 157 12.37 19.07 -11.42
CA PHE A 157 11.63 20.03 -10.61
C PHE A 157 10.23 20.33 -11.14
N PHE A 158 10.01 20.13 -12.44
CA PHE A 158 8.76 20.47 -13.14
C PHE A 158 7.84 19.26 -13.35
N VAL A 159 8.40 18.05 -13.48
CA VAL A 159 7.65 16.79 -13.61
C VAL A 159 6.50 16.65 -12.59
N PRO A 160 6.68 16.90 -11.28
CA PRO A 160 5.59 16.72 -10.32
C PRO A 160 4.45 17.74 -10.45
N LEU A 161 4.65 18.91 -11.07
CA LEU A 161 3.72 20.03 -10.98
C LEU A 161 2.33 19.74 -11.58
N VAL A 162 2.31 19.20 -12.81
CA VAL A 162 1.06 18.86 -13.51
C VAL A 162 0.31 17.70 -12.86
N PRO A 163 0.91 16.52 -12.63
CA PRO A 163 0.20 15.43 -11.97
C PRO A 163 -0.28 15.82 -10.56
N LEU A 164 0.51 16.61 -9.81
CA LEU A 164 0.12 17.13 -8.50
C LEU A 164 -1.11 18.05 -8.57
N THR A 165 -1.17 19.00 -9.52
CA THR A 165 -2.32 19.91 -9.66
C THR A 165 -3.59 19.19 -10.05
N VAL A 166 -3.53 18.37 -11.09
CA VAL A 166 -4.69 17.66 -11.61
C VAL A 166 -5.22 16.69 -10.55
N ALA A 167 -4.34 15.93 -9.90
CA ALA A 167 -4.72 15.04 -8.81
C ALA A 167 -5.29 15.79 -7.60
N SER A 168 -4.77 16.98 -7.29
CA SER A 168 -5.29 17.79 -6.18
C SER A 168 -6.69 18.33 -6.48
N LEU A 169 -6.95 18.76 -7.71
CA LEU A 169 -8.27 19.22 -8.15
C LEU A 169 -9.30 18.09 -8.12
N ILE A 170 -8.98 16.95 -8.73
CA ILE A 170 -9.85 15.77 -8.73
C ILE A 170 -10.02 15.22 -7.32
N GLY A 171 -8.95 15.12 -6.52
CA GLY A 171 -9.00 14.63 -5.15
C GLY A 171 -9.88 15.50 -4.25
N THR A 172 -9.88 16.82 -4.47
CA THR A 172 -10.79 17.75 -3.80
C THR A 172 -12.24 17.53 -4.22
N LEU A 173 -12.49 17.33 -5.52
CA LEU A 173 -13.83 17.00 -6.04
C LEU A 173 -14.36 15.69 -5.43
N ILE A 174 -13.52 14.65 -5.40
CA ILE A 174 -13.85 13.35 -4.79
C ILE A 174 -14.20 13.54 -3.31
N MET A 175 -13.44 14.36 -2.56
CA MET A 175 -13.75 14.66 -1.16
C MET A 175 -15.10 15.39 -1.02
N ALA A 176 -15.40 16.35 -1.90
CA ALA A 176 -16.66 17.10 -1.90
C ALA A 176 -17.89 16.24 -2.24
N ILE A 177 -17.74 15.29 -3.18
CA ILE A 177 -18.79 14.32 -3.48
C ILE A 177 -18.91 13.31 -2.31
N GLY A 178 -17.79 12.83 -1.81
CA GLY A 178 -17.71 11.86 -0.72
C GLY A 178 -18.32 12.35 0.60
N SER A 179 -18.26 13.65 0.89
CA SER A 179 -18.91 14.22 2.09
C SER A 179 -20.44 14.12 2.05
N ARG A 180 -21.05 13.98 0.86
CA ARG A 180 -22.50 13.87 0.67
C ARG A 180 -23.00 12.42 0.71
N VAL A 181 -22.11 11.44 0.58
CA VAL A 181 -22.49 10.01 0.52
C VAL A 181 -22.60 9.41 1.92
N ARG A 182 -23.80 8.97 2.30
CA ARG A 182 -24.12 8.39 3.63
C ARG A 182 -23.26 7.17 3.99
N ARG A 183 -22.75 6.44 2.99
CA ARG A 183 -21.88 5.25 3.11
C ARG A 183 -20.61 5.35 2.24
N LYS A 184 -19.97 6.53 2.22
CA LYS A 184 -18.80 6.82 1.36
C LYS A 184 -17.74 5.72 1.34
N ASN A 185 -17.40 5.16 2.50
CA ASN A 185 -16.34 4.16 2.62
C ASN A 185 -16.73 2.83 1.98
N LEU A 186 -18.00 2.41 2.05
CA LEU A 186 -18.45 1.19 1.37
C LEU A 186 -18.40 1.33 -0.15
N VAL A 187 -18.74 2.51 -0.69
CA VAL A 187 -18.65 2.78 -2.13
C VAL A 187 -17.19 2.75 -2.59
N ILE A 188 -16.29 3.40 -1.84
CA ILE A 188 -14.84 3.40 -2.14
C ILE A 188 -14.28 1.98 -2.08
N ILE A 189 -14.66 1.18 -1.07
CA ILE A 189 -14.25 -0.23 -0.96
C ILE A 189 -14.69 -1.01 -2.19
N LEU A 190 -15.98 -0.95 -2.56
CA LEU A 190 -16.51 -1.70 -3.71
C LEU A 190 -15.82 -1.30 -5.01
N LEU A 191 -15.69 0.00 -5.29
CA LEU A 191 -15.05 0.47 -6.51
C LEU A 191 -13.56 0.09 -6.57
N SER A 192 -12.85 0.19 -5.44
CA SER A 192 -11.44 -0.19 -5.39
C SER A 192 -11.24 -1.70 -5.50
N MET A 193 -12.15 -2.51 -4.96
CA MET A 193 -12.16 -3.96 -5.13
C MET A 193 -12.41 -4.33 -6.59
N THR A 194 -13.44 -3.76 -7.22
CA THR A 194 -13.74 -3.99 -8.65
C THR A 194 -12.56 -3.59 -9.52
N PHE A 195 -11.92 -2.46 -9.23
CA PHE A 195 -10.72 -2.02 -9.95
C PHE A 195 -9.55 -3.00 -9.77
N THR A 196 -9.28 -3.44 -8.55
CA THR A 196 -8.22 -4.43 -8.28
C THR A 196 -8.47 -5.74 -9.02
N LEU A 197 -9.70 -6.26 -8.96
CA LEU A 197 -10.11 -7.46 -9.70
C LEU A 197 -10.03 -7.24 -11.22
N GLY A 198 -10.40 -6.07 -11.71
CA GLY A 198 -10.30 -5.69 -13.12
C GLY A 198 -8.86 -5.67 -13.61
N ILE A 199 -7.93 -5.08 -12.85
CA ILE A 199 -6.50 -5.13 -13.19
C ILE A 199 -6.03 -6.59 -13.23
N LEU A 200 -6.34 -7.39 -12.20
CA LEU A 200 -5.93 -8.80 -12.17
C LEU A 200 -6.48 -9.59 -13.36
N ALA A 201 -7.75 -9.40 -13.72
CA ALA A 201 -8.36 -10.04 -14.88
C ALA A 201 -7.68 -9.62 -16.19
N VAL A 202 -7.42 -8.32 -16.35
CA VAL A 202 -6.70 -7.79 -17.52
C VAL A 202 -5.29 -8.37 -17.59
N THR A 203 -4.53 -8.40 -16.49
CA THR A 203 -3.19 -8.99 -16.44
C THR A 203 -3.21 -10.48 -16.80
N MET A 204 -4.20 -11.24 -16.33
CA MET A 204 -4.33 -12.65 -16.71
C MET A 204 -4.69 -12.85 -18.19
N LEU A 205 -5.57 -11.99 -18.74
CA LEU A 205 -5.89 -11.99 -20.17
C LEU A 205 -4.68 -11.60 -21.03
N PHE A 206 -3.86 -10.66 -20.59
CA PHE A 206 -2.61 -10.32 -21.28
C PHE A 206 -1.59 -11.45 -21.21
N SER A 207 -1.42 -12.07 -20.04
CA SER A 207 -0.46 -13.16 -19.86
C SER A 207 -0.80 -14.38 -20.74
N SER A 208 -2.08 -14.76 -20.79
CA SER A 208 -2.56 -15.85 -21.66
C SER A 208 -2.45 -15.54 -23.16
N ARG A 209 -2.52 -14.26 -23.56
CA ARG A 209 -2.28 -13.86 -24.96
C ARG A 209 -0.79 -13.85 -25.32
N ALA A 210 0.06 -13.40 -24.41
CA ALA A 210 1.51 -13.33 -24.62
C ALA A 210 2.14 -14.72 -24.83
N GLU A 211 1.58 -15.78 -24.24
CA GLU A 211 2.04 -17.17 -24.44
C GLU A 211 1.96 -17.68 -25.89
N ASN A 212 1.14 -17.06 -26.75
CA ASN A 212 0.88 -17.53 -28.12
C ASN A 212 1.57 -16.70 -29.21
N MET A 213 2.49 -15.78 -28.87
CA MET A 213 3.06 -14.82 -29.81
C MET A 213 4.59 -14.97 -29.95
N GLU A 214 5.12 -14.83 -31.16
CA GLU A 214 6.57 -14.84 -31.42
C GLU A 214 7.26 -13.58 -30.83
N LEU A 215 8.53 -13.71 -30.46
CA LEU A 215 9.36 -12.65 -29.84
C LEU A 215 9.39 -11.32 -30.62
N GLN A 216 9.19 -11.35 -31.94
CA GLN A 216 9.22 -10.16 -32.79
C GLN A 216 7.95 -9.30 -32.65
N ASP A 217 6.80 -9.92 -32.32
CA ASP A 217 5.55 -9.22 -31.98
C ASP A 217 5.57 -8.64 -30.56
N MET A 218 6.38 -9.20 -29.65
CA MET A 218 6.53 -8.66 -28.30
C MET A 218 7.17 -7.26 -28.31
N ALA A 219 8.15 -7.00 -29.18
CA ALA A 219 8.76 -5.68 -29.30
C ALA A 219 7.76 -4.63 -29.82
N GLY A 220 6.90 -5.00 -30.78
CA GLY A 220 5.80 -4.17 -31.26
C GLY A 220 4.76 -3.87 -30.18
N MET A 221 4.41 -4.88 -29.36
CA MET A 221 3.50 -4.73 -28.23
C MET A 221 4.09 -3.84 -27.12
N ILE A 222 5.38 -4.01 -26.79
CA ILE A 222 6.09 -3.16 -25.82
C ILE A 222 6.11 -1.72 -26.31
N ARG A 223 6.41 -1.47 -27.59
CA ARG A 223 6.36 -0.13 -28.18
C ARG A 223 4.96 0.46 -28.12
N GLY A 224 3.92 -0.29 -28.48
CA GLY A 224 2.53 0.14 -28.38
C GLY A 224 2.08 0.42 -26.94
N ALA A 225 2.52 -0.39 -25.97
CA ALA A 225 2.26 -0.16 -24.55
C ALA A 225 2.97 1.10 -24.04
N VAL A 226 4.21 1.32 -24.46
CA VAL A 226 4.98 2.53 -24.14
C VAL A 226 4.34 3.76 -24.77
N GLU A 227 3.84 3.68 -25.99
CA GLU A 227 3.14 4.77 -26.67
C GLU A 227 1.81 5.10 -25.98
N GLN A 228 1.04 4.09 -25.55
CA GLN A 228 -0.14 4.29 -24.72
C GLN A 228 0.20 4.95 -23.38
N VAL A 229 1.23 4.48 -22.69
CA VAL A 229 1.71 5.05 -21.42
C VAL A 229 2.17 6.50 -21.62
N ASN A 230 2.88 6.79 -22.71
CA ASN A 230 3.30 8.14 -23.07
C ASN A 230 2.09 9.04 -23.38
N GLY A 231 1.04 8.51 -24.00
CA GLY A 231 -0.22 9.20 -24.28
C GLY A 231 -1.05 9.51 -23.02
N MET A 232 -0.86 8.78 -21.91
CA MET A 232 -1.55 9.06 -20.64
C MET A 232 -1.09 10.38 -20.01
N TYR A 233 0.15 10.80 -20.23
CA TYR A 233 0.65 12.09 -19.79
C TYR A 233 0.81 13.04 -20.99
N PRO A 234 -0.08 14.05 -21.15
CA PRO A 234 -0.13 14.90 -22.35
C PRO A 234 1.18 15.62 -22.68
N LEU A 235 2.04 15.83 -21.69
CA LEU A 235 3.31 16.55 -21.84
C LEU A 235 4.51 15.63 -22.12
N THR A 236 4.31 14.31 -22.24
CA THR A 236 5.40 13.36 -22.53
C THR A 236 6.06 13.66 -23.88
N GLY A 237 5.30 14.08 -24.88
CA GLY A 237 5.82 14.45 -26.20
C GLY A 237 6.78 15.64 -26.15
N LEU A 238 6.43 16.69 -25.38
CA LEU A 238 7.30 17.85 -25.19
C LEU A 238 8.55 17.49 -24.37
N TYR A 239 8.39 16.62 -23.37
CA TYR A 239 9.49 16.14 -22.55
C TYR A 239 10.50 15.34 -23.38
N THR A 240 10.03 14.34 -24.12
CA THR A 240 10.87 13.49 -24.98
C THR A 240 11.56 14.31 -26.06
N ALA A 241 10.84 15.20 -26.76
CA ALA A 241 11.42 16.08 -27.76
C ALA A 241 12.52 17.02 -27.21
N GLY A 242 12.41 17.44 -25.93
CA GLY A 242 13.43 18.26 -25.27
C GLY A 242 14.67 17.47 -24.83
N ILE A 243 14.49 16.20 -24.45
CA ILE A 243 15.55 15.34 -23.93
C ILE A 243 16.27 14.60 -25.06
N THR A 244 15.56 13.82 -25.88
CA THR A 244 16.12 13.00 -26.97
C THR A 244 16.20 13.76 -28.29
N GLY A 245 15.17 14.56 -28.61
CA GLY A 245 15.11 15.38 -29.85
C GLY A 245 15.98 16.64 -29.84
N ALA A 246 16.78 16.82 -28.79
CA ALA A 246 17.67 17.95 -28.56
C ALA A 246 17.06 19.37 -28.61
N ASN A 247 15.73 19.52 -28.48
CA ASN A 247 15.05 20.81 -28.68
C ASN A 247 14.87 21.61 -27.36
N PRO A 248 15.67 22.66 -27.09
CA PRO A 248 15.55 23.44 -25.86
C PRO A 248 14.22 24.20 -25.72
N ALA A 249 13.57 24.55 -26.83
CA ALA A 249 12.27 25.22 -26.81
C ALA A 249 11.16 24.29 -26.31
N ALA A 250 11.22 22.98 -26.66
CA ALA A 250 10.28 21.98 -26.16
C ALA A 250 10.41 21.79 -24.64
N LEU A 251 11.65 21.79 -24.12
CA LEU A 251 11.93 21.71 -22.69
C LEU A 251 11.46 22.97 -21.93
N ALA A 252 11.69 24.16 -22.51
CA ALA A 252 11.20 25.42 -21.96
C ALA A 252 9.66 25.47 -21.95
N GLY A 253 9.02 25.01 -23.02
CA GLY A 253 7.57 24.88 -23.11
C GLY A 253 7.01 23.93 -22.04
N PHE A 254 7.64 22.78 -21.84
CA PHE A 254 7.30 21.85 -20.76
C PHE A 254 7.33 22.52 -19.37
N ALA A 255 8.40 23.23 -19.06
CA ALA A 255 8.57 23.92 -17.79
C ALA A 255 7.54 25.06 -17.62
N ALA A 256 7.33 25.86 -18.66
CA ALA A 256 6.40 27.00 -18.64
C ALA A 256 4.95 26.56 -18.45
N ILE A 257 4.49 25.54 -19.20
CA ILE A 257 3.13 24.99 -19.07
C ILE A 257 2.92 24.39 -17.66
N SER A 258 3.90 23.60 -17.19
CA SER A 258 3.83 22.96 -15.87
C SER A 258 3.74 23.98 -14.74
N MET A 259 4.56 25.03 -14.80
CA MET A 259 4.56 26.12 -13.83
C MET A 259 3.26 26.95 -13.92
N GLY A 260 2.80 27.26 -15.13
CA GLY A 260 1.58 28.03 -15.36
C GLY A 260 0.34 27.37 -14.77
N ILE A 261 0.15 26.07 -15.02
CA ILE A 261 -0.97 25.28 -14.45
C ILE A 261 -0.88 25.27 -12.91
N PHE A 262 0.31 25.11 -12.35
CA PHE A 262 0.52 25.10 -10.90
C PHE A 262 0.22 26.43 -10.22
N LEU A 263 0.68 27.54 -10.78
CA LEU A 263 0.41 28.88 -10.26
C LEU A 263 -1.09 29.23 -10.36
N LEU A 264 -1.74 28.87 -11.47
CA LEU A 264 -3.17 29.05 -11.65
C LEU A 264 -3.97 28.26 -10.60
N PHE A 265 -3.58 27.01 -10.34
CA PHE A 265 -4.20 26.19 -9.31
C PHE A 265 -4.05 26.80 -7.91
N ILE A 266 -2.86 27.31 -7.55
CA ILE A 266 -2.63 28.01 -6.28
C ILE A 266 -3.59 29.20 -6.14
N ALA A 267 -3.71 30.03 -7.18
CA ALA A 267 -4.58 31.21 -7.16
C ALA A 267 -6.05 30.82 -6.96
N LEU A 268 -6.54 29.80 -7.68
CA LEU A 268 -7.93 29.30 -7.55
C LEU A 268 -8.22 28.75 -6.15
N VAL A 269 -7.33 27.91 -5.61
CA VAL A 269 -7.52 27.33 -4.28
C VAL A 269 -7.51 28.42 -3.22
N GLN A 270 -6.57 29.37 -3.28
CA GLN A 270 -6.52 30.49 -2.34
C GLN A 270 -7.82 31.31 -2.34
N TRP A 271 -8.40 31.55 -3.52
CA TRP A 271 -9.63 32.32 -3.64
C TRP A 271 -10.86 31.60 -3.07
N LYS A 272 -10.98 30.28 -3.28
CA LYS A 272 -12.16 29.48 -2.90
C LYS A 272 -12.01 28.69 -1.60
N TYR A 273 -10.85 28.75 -0.95
CA TYR A 273 -10.50 27.90 0.18
C TYR A 273 -11.53 27.90 1.31
N VAL A 274 -11.97 29.08 1.76
CA VAL A 274 -12.91 29.21 2.89
C VAL A 274 -14.28 28.61 2.52
N GLN A 275 -14.74 28.80 1.29
CA GLN A 275 -16.01 28.26 0.80
C GLN A 275 -15.99 26.73 0.70
N ILE A 276 -14.88 26.16 0.21
CA ILE A 276 -14.71 24.71 0.09
C ILE A 276 -14.63 24.08 1.48
N SER A 277 -13.81 24.65 2.38
CA SER A 277 -13.61 24.15 3.74
C SER A 277 -14.90 24.19 4.57
N SER A 278 -15.71 25.24 4.44
CA SER A 278 -16.99 25.35 5.17
C SER A 278 -18.05 24.38 4.63
N ALA A 279 -18.19 24.27 3.30
CA ALA A 279 -19.17 23.39 2.66
C ALA A 279 -18.94 21.90 2.98
N LEU A 280 -17.68 21.49 3.17
CA LEU A 280 -17.31 20.14 3.58
C LEU A 280 -17.76 19.82 5.02
N ARG A 281 -17.90 20.83 5.91
CA ARG A 281 -18.22 20.64 7.34
C ARG A 281 -19.70 20.62 7.67
N THR A 282 -20.52 21.42 6.98
CA THR A 282 -21.96 21.58 7.30
C THR A 282 -22.74 20.27 7.25
N HIS A 283 -22.23 19.27 6.52
CA HIS A 283 -22.85 17.95 6.41
C HIS A 283 -22.52 16.98 7.56
N GLU A 284 -21.38 17.11 8.26
CA GLU A 284 -21.04 16.23 9.38
C GLU A 284 -21.85 16.55 10.64
N ALA A 285 -22.15 17.83 10.88
CA ALA A 285 -22.91 18.30 12.05
C ALA A 285 -24.41 17.94 12.04
N LYS A 286 -24.98 17.56 10.88
CA LYS A 286 -26.43 17.30 10.72
C LYS A 286 -26.89 15.87 11.05
N LYS A 287 -26.09 15.07 11.77
CA LYS A 287 -26.53 13.74 12.21
C LYS A 287 -27.37 13.85 13.48
N ASN A 288 -28.69 14.01 13.32
CA ASN A 288 -29.68 13.79 14.37
C ASN A 288 -29.70 12.31 14.76
N TYR A 289 -28.80 11.90 15.66
CA TYR A 289 -28.77 10.55 16.20
C TYR A 289 -30.00 10.35 17.08
N ARG A 290 -30.89 9.44 16.69
CA ARG A 290 -32.00 8.98 17.52
C ARG A 290 -31.64 7.62 18.10
N LEU A 291 -31.73 7.48 19.42
CA LEU A 291 -31.51 6.21 20.10
C LEU A 291 -32.56 5.21 19.61
N GLN A 292 -32.12 4.12 18.95
CA GLN A 292 -33.00 3.03 18.52
C GLN A 292 -33.00 1.91 19.56
N SER A 293 -33.98 1.01 19.49
CA SER A 293 -34.08 -0.14 20.39
C SER A 293 -32.79 -0.96 20.41
N LEU A 294 -32.24 -1.14 21.61
CA LEU A 294 -30.99 -1.87 21.83
C LEU A 294 -31.29 -3.37 21.81
N LYS A 295 -30.78 -4.09 20.81
CA LYS A 295 -30.86 -5.56 20.78
C LYS A 295 -29.80 -6.16 21.71
N GLN A 296 -30.23 -6.97 22.67
CA GLN A 296 -29.33 -7.71 23.55
C GLN A 296 -28.51 -8.74 22.76
N ARG A 297 -27.20 -8.80 23.01
CA ARG A 297 -26.25 -9.74 22.41
C ARG A 297 -25.32 -10.27 23.48
N SER A 298 -24.70 -11.43 23.26
CA SER A 298 -23.59 -11.89 24.08
C SER A 298 -22.45 -10.87 24.07
N VAL A 299 -21.65 -10.81 25.13
CA VAL A 299 -20.54 -9.85 25.27
C VAL A 299 -19.59 -9.93 24.08
N LEU A 300 -19.16 -11.15 23.73
CA LEU A 300 -18.28 -11.38 22.57
C LEU A 300 -18.96 -10.98 21.24
N GLY A 301 -20.25 -11.29 21.07
CA GLY A 301 -21.00 -10.92 19.87
C GLY A 301 -21.20 -9.41 19.72
N ALA A 302 -21.28 -8.67 20.83
CA ALA A 302 -21.33 -7.22 20.83
C ALA A 302 -19.97 -6.61 20.46
N LEU A 303 -18.88 -7.13 21.04
CA LEU A 303 -17.51 -6.73 20.72
C LEU A 303 -17.18 -7.01 19.25
N TYR A 304 -17.42 -8.23 18.77
CA TYR A 304 -17.24 -8.59 17.36
C TYR A 304 -18.03 -7.66 16.41
N LYS A 305 -19.30 -7.38 16.72
CA LYS A 305 -20.12 -6.47 15.90
C LYS A 305 -19.59 -5.04 15.91
N LYS A 306 -19.06 -4.56 17.05
CA LYS A 306 -18.39 -3.27 17.14
C LYS A 306 -17.17 -3.24 16.21
N GLU A 307 -16.33 -4.28 16.25
CA GLU A 307 -15.12 -4.37 15.42
C GLU A 307 -15.43 -4.48 13.93
N ILE A 308 -16.43 -5.28 13.51
CA ILE A 308 -16.88 -5.34 12.11
C ILE A 308 -17.38 -3.97 11.62
N LYS A 309 -18.17 -3.27 12.45
CA LYS A 309 -18.64 -1.92 12.08
C LYS A 309 -17.48 -0.95 11.94
N ARG A 310 -16.47 -1.02 12.81
CA ARG A 310 -15.26 -0.20 12.70
C ARG A 310 -14.48 -0.52 11.44
N TYR A 311 -14.31 -1.81 11.13
CA TYR A 311 -13.60 -2.28 9.94
C TYR A 311 -14.17 -1.66 8.65
N PHE A 312 -15.47 -1.81 8.40
CA PHE A 312 -16.12 -1.22 7.22
C PHE A 312 -16.30 0.31 7.29
N ALA A 313 -16.10 0.91 8.47
CA ALA A 313 -16.06 2.36 8.61
C ALA A 313 -14.76 2.97 8.09
N SER A 314 -13.70 2.19 7.84
CA SER A 314 -12.42 2.66 7.29
C SER A 314 -12.14 1.99 5.94
N ASN A 315 -12.17 2.74 4.83
CA ASN A 315 -11.82 2.14 3.53
C ASN A 315 -10.37 1.66 3.50
N ILE A 316 -9.47 2.39 4.17
CA ILE A 316 -8.03 2.16 4.12
C ILE A 316 -7.71 0.86 4.83
N TYR A 317 -8.40 0.61 5.95
CA TYR A 317 -8.29 -0.62 6.71
C TYR A 317 -8.73 -1.84 5.89
N VAL A 318 -9.90 -1.75 5.25
CA VAL A 318 -10.41 -2.85 4.39
C VAL A 318 -9.50 -3.08 3.19
N MET A 319 -9.10 -2.02 2.47
CA MET A 319 -8.27 -2.17 1.28
C MET A 319 -6.86 -2.68 1.58
N ASN A 320 -6.31 -2.41 2.78
CA ASN A 320 -5.01 -2.94 3.15
C ASN A 320 -5.04 -4.43 3.51
N THR A 321 -6.15 -4.91 4.06
CA THR A 321 -6.26 -6.27 4.60
C THR A 321 -6.97 -7.24 3.65
N MET A 322 -7.97 -6.78 2.88
CA MET A 322 -8.69 -7.63 1.91
C MET A 322 -7.85 -8.02 0.71
N VAL A 323 -6.84 -7.22 0.34
CA VAL A 323 -6.02 -7.49 -0.86
C VAL A 323 -5.33 -8.84 -0.76
N GLY A 324 -4.81 -9.23 0.41
CA GLY A 324 -4.21 -10.56 0.60
C GLY A 324 -5.20 -11.70 0.30
N TYR A 325 -6.43 -11.59 0.79
CA TYR A 325 -7.48 -12.58 0.56
C TYR A 325 -7.99 -12.61 -0.89
N ILE A 326 -8.08 -11.43 -1.54
CA ILE A 326 -8.43 -11.33 -2.97
C ILE A 326 -7.35 -11.98 -3.83
N LEU A 327 -6.08 -11.67 -3.56
CA LEU A 327 -4.94 -12.26 -4.27
C LEU A 327 -4.87 -13.77 -4.07
N MET A 328 -5.19 -14.28 -2.88
CA MET A 328 -5.29 -15.72 -2.62
C MET A 328 -6.30 -16.40 -3.55
N VAL A 329 -7.52 -15.88 -3.64
CA VAL A 329 -8.57 -16.47 -4.49
C VAL A 329 -8.22 -16.31 -5.97
N ALA A 330 -7.69 -15.15 -6.37
CA ALA A 330 -7.25 -14.91 -7.73
C ALA A 330 -6.10 -15.86 -8.13
N ALA A 331 -5.12 -16.09 -7.26
CA ALA A 331 -4.03 -17.04 -7.49
C ALA A 331 -4.56 -18.47 -7.65
N ALA A 332 -5.53 -18.89 -6.83
CA ALA A 332 -6.17 -20.19 -6.97
C ALA A 332 -6.90 -20.36 -8.31
N ILE A 333 -7.63 -19.33 -8.76
CA ILE A 333 -8.30 -19.31 -10.08
C ILE A 333 -7.26 -19.35 -11.21
N GLY A 334 -6.20 -18.52 -11.11
CA GLY A 334 -5.13 -18.47 -12.10
C GLY A 334 -4.41 -19.81 -12.25
N LEU A 335 -4.10 -20.48 -11.14
CA LEU A 335 -3.51 -21.82 -11.15
C LEU A 335 -4.47 -22.87 -11.69
N ALA A 336 -5.76 -22.80 -11.36
CA ALA A 336 -6.77 -23.69 -11.92
C ALA A 336 -6.91 -23.55 -13.45
N ALA A 337 -6.71 -22.34 -13.99
CA ALA A 337 -6.78 -22.08 -15.42
C ALA A 337 -5.48 -22.43 -16.18
N ALA A 338 -4.32 -22.08 -15.62
CA ALA A 338 -3.01 -22.27 -16.27
C ALA A 338 -2.49 -23.71 -16.14
N GLY A 339 -2.78 -24.38 -15.03
CA GLY A 339 -2.19 -25.66 -14.67
C GLY A 339 -0.83 -25.50 -13.98
N LEU A 340 -0.63 -26.23 -12.87
CA LEU A 340 0.57 -26.22 -12.07
C LEU A 340 1.77 -26.81 -12.81
N ASP A 341 1.54 -27.86 -13.62
CA ASP A 341 2.58 -28.54 -14.39
C ASP A 341 3.22 -27.60 -15.43
N LYS A 342 2.43 -26.70 -16.02
CA LYS A 342 2.95 -25.67 -16.93
C LYS A 342 3.84 -24.67 -16.19
N LEU A 343 3.43 -24.26 -14.99
CA LEU A 343 4.21 -23.35 -14.16
C LEU A 343 5.54 -23.98 -13.74
N GLU A 344 5.56 -25.28 -13.44
CA GLU A 344 6.78 -26.06 -13.22
C GLU A 344 7.67 -26.07 -14.47
N SER A 345 7.10 -26.25 -15.66
CA SER A 345 7.87 -26.24 -16.92
C SER A 345 8.48 -24.87 -17.24
N TYR A 346 7.77 -23.76 -16.96
CA TYR A 346 8.31 -22.40 -17.16
C TYR A 346 9.45 -22.07 -16.20
N LEU A 347 9.37 -22.54 -14.95
CA LEU A 347 10.45 -22.37 -13.97
C LEU A 347 11.66 -23.27 -14.26
N GLN A 348 11.48 -24.31 -15.08
CA GLN A 348 12.55 -25.21 -15.54
C GLN A 348 13.18 -24.76 -16.86
N LEU A 349 12.55 -23.84 -17.61
CA LEU A 349 13.06 -23.34 -18.89
C LEU A 349 14.07 -22.19 -18.70
N GLU A 350 15.32 -22.52 -19.04
CA GLU A 350 16.47 -21.66 -19.38
C GLU A 350 16.86 -20.52 -18.42
N GLY A 351 17.86 -20.79 -17.56
CA GLY A 351 18.72 -19.75 -16.97
C GLY A 351 19.04 -19.88 -15.48
N MET A 352 18.27 -20.67 -14.72
CA MET A 352 18.55 -21.00 -13.32
C MET A 352 18.76 -22.52 -13.19
N GLY A 353 19.99 -22.97 -13.41
CA GLY A 353 20.33 -24.39 -13.53
C GLY A 353 19.77 -25.30 -12.44
N GLY A 354 19.08 -26.37 -12.89
CA GLY A 354 18.73 -27.55 -12.11
C GLY A 354 17.22 -27.82 -12.04
N THR A 355 16.82 -29.08 -12.27
CA THR A 355 15.50 -29.59 -11.88
C THR A 355 15.25 -29.21 -10.42
N LEU A 356 14.18 -28.47 -10.13
CA LEU A 356 13.82 -28.13 -8.75
C LEU A 356 13.80 -29.44 -7.93
N PRO A 357 14.57 -29.55 -6.84
CA PRO A 357 14.64 -30.79 -6.05
C PRO A 357 13.31 -31.11 -5.33
N VAL A 358 12.31 -30.23 -5.49
CA VAL A 358 11.03 -30.25 -4.82
C VAL A 358 9.94 -29.76 -5.78
N SER A 359 8.84 -30.51 -5.88
CA SER A 359 7.61 -30.11 -6.60
C SER A 359 7.01 -28.80 -6.05
N LEU A 360 6.57 -27.90 -6.94
CA LEU A 360 5.88 -26.65 -6.57
C LEU A 360 4.61 -26.92 -5.78
N GLY A 361 3.94 -28.05 -6.04
CA GLY A 361 2.78 -28.51 -5.27
C GLY A 361 3.02 -28.51 -3.76
N SER A 362 4.20 -28.96 -3.33
CA SER A 362 4.54 -29.03 -1.91
C SER A 362 4.73 -27.67 -1.23
N MET A 363 4.86 -26.59 -2.02
CA MET A 363 5.00 -25.21 -1.53
C MET A 363 3.68 -24.45 -1.53
N LEU A 364 2.68 -24.94 -2.27
CA LEU A 364 1.39 -24.27 -2.47
C LEU A 364 0.70 -23.88 -1.15
N PRO A 365 0.62 -24.74 -0.10
CA PRO A 365 -0.01 -24.34 1.16
C PRO A 365 0.72 -23.18 1.86
N PHE A 366 2.04 -23.05 1.70
CA PHE A 366 2.81 -21.94 2.25
C PHE A 366 2.66 -20.66 1.44
N LEU A 367 2.52 -20.77 0.10
CA LEU A 367 2.19 -19.62 -0.76
C LEU A 367 0.80 -19.04 -0.41
N LEU A 368 -0.19 -19.91 -0.18
CA LEU A 368 -1.50 -19.47 0.33
C LEU A 368 -1.34 -18.83 1.72
N SER A 369 -0.56 -19.43 2.61
CA SER A 369 -0.29 -18.88 3.94
C SER A 369 0.37 -17.50 3.88
N LEU A 370 1.25 -17.24 2.92
CA LEU A 370 1.86 -15.92 2.68
C LEU A 370 0.78 -14.86 2.44
N MET A 371 -0.23 -15.18 1.62
CA MET A 371 -1.36 -14.29 1.34
C MET A 371 -2.24 -14.04 2.59
N VAL A 372 -2.40 -15.04 3.45
CA VAL A 372 -3.07 -14.88 4.76
C VAL A 372 -2.29 -13.91 5.65
N MET A 373 -0.96 -14.02 5.69
CA MET A 373 -0.11 -13.13 6.51
C MET A 373 -0.16 -11.68 6.02
N MET A 374 -0.40 -11.46 4.72
CA MET A 374 -0.63 -10.11 4.17
C MET A 374 -1.96 -9.49 4.62
N GLY A 375 -2.98 -10.30 4.87
CA GLY A 375 -4.36 -9.85 5.16
C GLY A 375 -4.72 -9.65 6.63
N GLY A 376 -3.75 -9.73 7.55
CA GLY A 376 -4.00 -9.73 9.00
C GLY A 376 -4.60 -8.42 9.53
N THR A 377 -5.91 -8.41 9.83
CA THR A 377 -6.61 -7.22 10.38
C THR A 377 -6.09 -6.84 11.78
N THR A 378 -5.69 -7.83 12.57
CA THR A 378 -5.28 -7.64 13.96
C THR A 378 -4.06 -6.73 14.14
N SER A 379 -3.21 -6.62 13.12
CA SER A 379 -1.98 -5.83 13.07
C SER A 379 -2.16 -4.34 13.41
N SER A 380 -3.35 -3.78 13.14
CA SER A 380 -3.70 -2.38 13.40
C SER A 380 -4.94 -2.20 14.28
N SER A 381 -5.58 -3.31 14.68
CA SER A 381 -6.89 -3.34 15.33
C SER A 381 -6.99 -2.66 16.70
N ILE A 382 -5.88 -2.57 17.45
CA ILE A 382 -5.82 -1.84 18.73
C ILE A 382 -5.50 -0.37 18.46
N SER A 383 -4.48 -0.10 17.64
CA SER A 383 -4.07 1.27 17.30
C SER A 383 -5.20 2.09 16.66
N ILE A 384 -6.07 1.45 15.86
CA ILE A 384 -7.17 2.14 15.19
C ILE A 384 -8.28 2.63 16.14
N GLU A 385 -8.26 2.21 17.41
CA GLU A 385 -9.13 2.79 18.44
C GLU A 385 -8.70 4.22 18.78
N GLY A 386 -7.42 4.56 18.61
CA GLY A 386 -6.89 5.90 18.80
C GLY A 386 -7.30 6.52 20.14
N LYS A 387 -7.83 7.74 20.08
CA LYS A 387 -8.34 8.50 21.24
C LYS A 387 -9.51 7.81 21.97
N GLN A 388 -10.15 6.80 21.38
CA GLN A 388 -11.26 6.07 21.99
C GLN A 388 -10.81 4.81 22.75
N TRP A 389 -9.51 4.53 22.84
CA TRP A 389 -8.96 3.37 23.53
C TRP A 389 -9.33 3.29 25.03
N TRP A 390 -9.60 4.44 25.66
CA TRP A 390 -10.06 4.48 27.05
C TRP A 390 -11.40 3.74 27.27
N ILE A 391 -12.25 3.64 26.24
CA ILE A 391 -13.56 2.98 26.32
C ILE A 391 -13.39 1.46 26.53
N PRO A 392 -12.76 0.68 25.62
CA PRO A 392 -12.55 -0.75 25.87
C PRO A 392 -11.71 -1.02 27.12
N ARG A 393 -10.83 -0.08 27.50
CA ARG A 393 -10.01 -0.18 28.71
C ARG A 393 -10.80 -0.01 30.02
N SER A 394 -11.88 0.77 30.03
CA SER A 394 -12.70 1.02 31.22
C SER A 394 -13.83 0.01 31.40
N LEU A 395 -14.12 -0.82 30.39
CA LEU A 395 -15.17 -1.82 30.49
C LEU A 395 -14.82 -2.88 31.56
N PRO A 396 -15.79 -3.27 32.41
CA PRO A 396 -15.60 -4.31 33.42
C PRO A 396 -15.70 -5.71 32.79
N ILE A 397 -14.89 -5.97 31.77
CA ILE A 397 -14.85 -7.24 31.03
C ILE A 397 -13.40 -7.73 30.94
N PRO A 398 -13.17 -9.06 30.88
CA PRO A 398 -11.82 -9.59 30.78
C PRO A 398 -11.16 -9.15 29.45
N PRO A 399 -9.88 -8.69 29.49
CA PRO A 399 -9.11 -8.31 28.30
C PRO A 399 -9.16 -9.31 27.15
N GLY A 400 -9.13 -10.62 27.48
CA GLY A 400 -9.20 -11.70 26.50
C GLY A 400 -10.39 -11.56 25.55
N LEU A 401 -11.60 -11.26 26.06
CA LEU A 401 -12.80 -11.13 25.22
C LEU A 401 -12.72 -9.95 24.24
N ILE A 402 -12.05 -8.86 24.63
CA ILE A 402 -11.81 -7.70 23.76
C ILE A 402 -10.89 -8.11 22.60
N LEU A 403 -9.82 -8.83 22.92
CA LEU A 403 -8.86 -9.32 21.92
C LEU A 403 -9.48 -10.39 21.02
N ASP A 404 -10.26 -11.31 21.57
CA ASP A 404 -10.98 -12.35 20.83
C ASP A 404 -11.95 -11.72 19.82
N GLY A 405 -12.68 -10.67 20.21
CA GLY A 405 -13.55 -9.91 19.30
C GLY A 405 -12.81 -9.34 18.09
N LYS A 406 -11.55 -8.91 18.26
CA LYS A 406 -10.69 -8.41 17.19
C LYS A 406 -10.14 -9.55 16.32
N MET A 407 -9.71 -10.66 16.92
CA MET A 407 -9.23 -11.83 16.20
C MET A 407 -10.33 -12.47 15.33
N LEU A 408 -11.57 -12.52 15.83
CA LEU A 408 -12.72 -13.02 15.07
C LEU A 408 -12.99 -12.25 13.79
N VAL A 409 -12.71 -10.94 13.76
CA VAL A 409 -12.83 -10.15 12.52
C VAL A 409 -11.84 -10.65 11.47
N ASN A 410 -10.59 -10.94 11.85
CA ASN A 410 -9.62 -11.49 10.90
C ASN A 410 -10.08 -12.86 10.35
N LEU A 411 -10.50 -13.76 11.24
CA LEU A 411 -10.95 -15.10 10.88
C LEU A 411 -12.21 -15.09 9.99
N THR A 412 -13.09 -14.08 10.15
CA THR A 412 -14.27 -13.90 9.29
C THR A 412 -13.91 -13.75 7.82
N PHE A 413 -12.76 -13.16 7.51
CA PHE A 413 -12.29 -12.98 6.13
C PHE A 413 -11.32 -14.07 5.69
N ALA A 414 -10.44 -14.50 6.59
CA ALA A 414 -9.44 -15.54 6.29
C ALA A 414 -10.10 -16.89 6.00
N VAL A 415 -11.00 -17.37 6.87
CA VAL A 415 -11.55 -18.73 6.76
C VAL A 415 -12.33 -18.93 5.46
N PRO A 416 -13.30 -18.07 5.07
CA PRO A 416 -14.02 -18.26 3.81
C PRO A 416 -13.10 -18.20 2.59
N SER A 417 -12.08 -17.34 2.61
CA SER A 417 -11.13 -17.19 1.50
C SER A 417 -10.24 -18.43 1.34
N ILE A 418 -9.77 -19.00 2.46
CA ILE A 418 -9.01 -20.26 2.47
C ILE A 418 -9.87 -21.42 1.99
N LEU A 419 -11.12 -21.52 2.46
CA LEU A 419 -12.05 -22.56 2.02
C LEU A 419 -12.34 -22.45 0.52
N LEU A 420 -12.58 -21.24 0.02
CA LEU A 420 -12.84 -21.00 -1.39
C LEU A 420 -11.61 -21.36 -2.25
N ALA A 421 -10.44 -20.81 -1.93
CA ALA A 421 -9.20 -21.05 -2.67
C ALA A 421 -8.79 -22.53 -2.63
N GLY A 422 -8.87 -23.17 -1.45
CA GLY A 422 -8.57 -24.59 -1.31
C GLY A 422 -9.54 -25.48 -2.06
N THR A 423 -10.83 -25.13 -2.11
CA THR A 423 -11.84 -25.86 -2.89
C THR A 423 -11.55 -25.75 -4.38
N ILE A 424 -11.24 -24.54 -4.88
CA ILE A 424 -10.89 -24.31 -6.29
C ILE A 424 -9.68 -25.18 -6.69
N LEU A 425 -8.61 -25.18 -5.89
CA LEU A 425 -7.39 -25.95 -6.16
C LEU A 425 -7.60 -27.47 -6.07
N THR A 426 -8.45 -27.92 -5.14
CA THR A 426 -8.76 -29.35 -4.98
C THR A 426 -9.61 -29.86 -6.14
N VAL A 427 -10.64 -29.10 -6.55
CA VAL A 427 -11.54 -29.47 -7.65
C VAL A 427 -10.83 -29.42 -9.00
N SER A 428 -9.91 -28.47 -9.20
CA SER A 428 -9.12 -28.37 -10.44
C SER A 428 -7.99 -29.41 -10.54
N GLY A 429 -7.77 -30.21 -9.49
CA GLY A 429 -6.66 -31.17 -9.42
C GLY A 429 -5.27 -30.53 -9.27
N GLN A 430 -5.20 -29.20 -9.08
CA GLN A 430 -3.95 -28.44 -9.03
C GLN A 430 -3.35 -28.40 -7.62
N THR A 431 -3.34 -29.53 -6.91
CA THR A 431 -2.69 -29.66 -5.59
C THR A 431 -1.23 -30.12 -5.69
N GLY A 432 -0.75 -30.41 -6.90
CA GLY A 432 0.60 -30.88 -7.18
C GLY A 432 0.98 -32.14 -6.39
N GLY A 433 0.06 -33.11 -6.38
CA GLY A 433 0.25 -34.42 -5.73
C GLY A 433 0.10 -34.42 -4.21
N LEU A 434 -0.09 -33.27 -3.56
CA LEU A 434 -0.39 -33.22 -2.13
C LEU A 434 -1.80 -33.73 -1.81
N LYS A 435 -1.94 -34.34 -0.63
CA LYS A 435 -3.26 -34.58 -0.03
C LYS A 435 -4.01 -33.25 0.14
N PRO A 436 -5.27 -33.13 -0.35
CA PRO A 436 -6.02 -31.88 -0.30
C PRO A 436 -6.11 -31.24 1.09
N VAL A 437 -6.10 -32.05 2.15
CA VAL A 437 -6.17 -31.59 3.55
C VAL A 437 -5.13 -30.50 3.87
N TRP A 438 -3.92 -30.59 3.32
CA TRP A 438 -2.85 -29.64 3.62
C TRP A 438 -3.07 -28.25 3.03
N VAL A 439 -3.78 -28.17 1.90
CA VAL A 439 -4.15 -26.90 1.25
C VAL A 439 -5.10 -26.08 2.14
N PHE A 440 -5.84 -26.75 3.04
CA PHE A 440 -6.71 -26.08 4.02
C PHE A 440 -6.02 -25.91 5.37
N LEU A 441 -5.39 -26.96 5.88
CA LEU A 441 -4.92 -27.03 7.27
C LEU A 441 -3.75 -26.06 7.52
N VAL A 442 -2.78 -25.98 6.60
CA VAL A 442 -1.62 -25.08 6.77
C VAL A 442 -2.06 -23.61 6.74
N PRO A 443 -2.80 -23.11 5.72
CA PRO A 443 -3.26 -21.72 5.75
C PRO A 443 -4.18 -21.39 6.92
N LEU A 444 -4.99 -22.35 7.40
CA LEU A 444 -5.85 -22.14 8.55
C LEU A 444 -5.03 -21.97 9.84
N ALA A 445 -3.98 -22.77 10.02
CA ALA A 445 -3.04 -22.59 11.13
C ALA A 445 -2.37 -21.20 11.06
N TYR A 446 -1.95 -20.78 9.87
CA TYR A 446 -1.40 -19.43 9.65
C TYR A 446 -2.45 -18.32 9.86
N ALA A 447 -3.74 -18.55 9.61
CA ALA A 447 -4.80 -17.57 9.90
C ALA A 447 -4.97 -17.34 11.41
N CYS A 448 -4.95 -18.40 12.20
CA CYS A 448 -4.91 -18.31 13.66
C CYS A 448 -3.63 -17.60 14.14
N PHE A 449 -2.49 -18.01 13.61
CA PHE A 449 -1.20 -17.42 13.94
C PHE A 449 -1.13 -15.93 13.62
N SER A 450 -1.52 -15.52 12.40
CA SER A 450 -1.65 -14.13 11.94
C SER A 450 -2.49 -13.30 12.91
N SER A 451 -3.65 -13.83 13.30
CA SER A 451 -4.56 -13.15 14.22
C SER A 451 -3.89 -12.86 15.57
N VAL A 452 -3.22 -13.86 16.14
CA VAL A 452 -2.57 -13.75 17.46
C VAL A 452 -1.30 -12.90 17.40
N LEU A 453 -0.44 -13.12 16.40
CA LEU A 453 0.81 -12.40 16.19
C LEU A 453 0.54 -10.91 15.97
N GLY A 454 -0.44 -10.57 15.13
CA GLY A 454 -0.82 -9.19 14.87
C GLY A 454 -1.27 -8.47 16.15
N ILE A 455 -2.07 -9.11 17.01
CA ILE A 455 -2.40 -8.57 18.33
C ILE A 455 -1.15 -8.41 19.21
N THR A 456 -0.28 -9.42 19.28
CA THR A 456 0.94 -9.36 20.11
C THR A 456 1.82 -8.19 19.72
N ILE A 457 2.04 -7.99 18.41
CA ILE A 457 2.86 -6.89 17.89
C ILE A 457 2.16 -5.56 18.15
N ASN A 458 0.84 -5.49 17.93
CA ASN A 458 0.09 -4.26 18.10
C ASN A 458 -0.04 -3.80 19.57
N LEU A 459 -0.09 -4.74 20.52
CA LEU A 459 0.01 -4.46 21.96
C LEU A 459 1.39 -3.92 22.36
N LYS A 460 2.47 -4.36 21.69
CA LYS A 460 3.85 -3.91 21.97
C LYS A 460 4.20 -2.58 21.31
N MET A 461 3.59 -2.29 20.16
CA MET A 461 3.87 -1.08 19.38
C MET A 461 2.57 -0.32 19.02
N PRO A 462 1.75 0.07 20.01
CA PRO A 462 0.50 0.75 19.74
C PRO A 462 0.74 2.17 19.23
N VAL A 463 -0.20 2.67 18.43
CA VAL A 463 -0.22 4.03 17.89
C VAL A 463 -1.60 4.62 18.13
N PHE A 464 -1.77 5.36 19.23
CA PHE A 464 -3.06 5.96 19.59
C PHE A 464 -3.21 7.42 19.17
N ASN A 465 -2.08 8.13 19.02
CA ASN A 465 -2.05 9.50 18.53
C ASN A 465 -1.90 9.51 17.01
N TRP A 466 -3.03 9.55 16.30
CA TRP A 466 -3.07 9.67 14.85
C TRP A 466 -4.20 10.60 14.41
N ASP A 467 -3.94 11.37 13.36
CA ASP A 467 -4.94 12.24 12.72
C ASP A 467 -5.49 11.61 11.44
N ASN A 468 -4.77 10.65 10.86
CA ASN A 468 -5.16 9.90 9.66
C ASN A 468 -5.07 8.39 9.90
N GLU A 469 -6.11 7.64 9.51
CA GLU A 469 -6.17 6.18 9.61
C GLU A 469 -5.01 5.50 8.85
N THR A 470 -4.53 6.10 7.76
CA THR A 470 -3.37 5.60 6.99
C THR A 470 -2.13 5.42 7.84
N THR A 471 -1.90 6.33 8.80
CA THR A 471 -0.71 6.28 9.67
C THR A 471 -0.70 5.00 10.49
N VAL A 472 -1.87 4.56 10.94
CA VAL A 472 -2.01 3.34 11.72
C VAL A 472 -2.02 2.11 10.84
N VAL A 473 -2.83 2.13 9.77
CA VAL A 473 -3.06 0.95 8.95
C VAL A 473 -1.86 0.63 8.07
N LYS A 474 -1.26 1.61 7.38
CA LYS A 474 -0.22 1.36 6.37
C LYS A 474 1.19 1.73 6.81
N GLN A 475 1.33 2.78 7.64
CA GLN A 475 2.64 3.37 7.95
C GLN A 475 3.11 3.05 9.37
N SER A 476 2.34 2.27 10.14
CA SER A 476 2.73 1.95 11.51
C SER A 476 3.77 0.83 11.52
N ALA A 477 4.74 0.96 12.43
CA ALA A 477 5.70 -0.11 12.69
C ALA A 477 5.00 -1.42 13.08
N SER A 478 3.85 -1.34 13.77
CA SER A 478 3.04 -2.51 14.11
C SER A 478 2.55 -3.25 12.88
N THR A 479 1.92 -2.55 11.94
CA THR A 479 1.43 -3.19 10.71
C THR A 479 2.58 -3.72 9.88
N PHE A 480 3.65 -2.93 9.72
CA PHE A 480 4.81 -3.33 8.95
C PHE A 480 5.47 -4.61 9.49
N VAL A 481 5.76 -4.66 10.80
CA VAL A 481 6.38 -5.82 11.44
C VAL A 481 5.45 -7.03 11.41
N SER A 482 4.13 -6.83 11.58
CA SER A 482 3.17 -7.93 11.52
C SER A 482 3.06 -8.52 10.13
N VAL A 483 2.96 -7.68 9.10
CA VAL A 483 2.78 -8.10 7.71
C VAL A 483 4.07 -8.65 7.14
N LEU A 484 5.17 -7.88 7.13
CA LEU A 484 6.44 -8.37 6.56
C LEU A 484 7.06 -9.47 7.41
N GLY A 485 7.06 -9.33 8.74
CA GLY A 485 7.54 -10.38 9.63
C GLY A 485 6.71 -11.65 9.47
N GLY A 486 5.40 -11.51 9.30
CA GLY A 486 4.49 -12.61 9.00
C GLY A 486 4.77 -13.30 7.66
N MET A 487 4.97 -12.52 6.59
CA MET A 487 5.33 -13.03 5.27
C MET A 487 6.67 -13.78 5.32
N LEU A 488 7.68 -13.23 5.99
CA LEU A 488 8.97 -13.91 6.17
C LEU A 488 8.80 -15.26 6.90
N LEU A 489 7.97 -15.32 7.93
CA LEU A 489 7.67 -16.57 8.64
C LEU A 489 6.89 -17.59 7.78
N ALA A 490 6.18 -17.16 6.75
CA ALA A 490 5.56 -18.05 5.76
C ALA A 490 6.55 -18.47 4.64
N LEU A 491 7.57 -17.65 4.37
CA LEU A 491 8.64 -17.96 3.40
C LEU A 491 9.71 -18.92 3.95
N VAL A 492 10.01 -18.85 5.25
CA VAL A 492 11.02 -19.73 5.88
C VAL A 492 10.75 -21.22 5.64
N PRO A 493 9.52 -21.75 5.81
CA PRO A 493 9.22 -23.13 5.46
C PRO A 493 9.44 -23.48 3.99
N ILE A 494 9.24 -22.54 3.06
CA ILE A 494 9.52 -22.75 1.63
C ILE A 494 11.03 -22.95 1.43
N GLY A 495 11.87 -22.10 2.03
CA GLY A 495 13.33 -22.26 2.01
C GLY A 495 13.80 -23.56 2.69
N LEU A 496 13.23 -23.90 3.84
CA LEU A 496 13.55 -25.14 4.55
C LEU A 496 13.13 -26.39 3.78
N ARG A 497 12.06 -26.32 3.00
CA ARG A 497 11.60 -27.43 2.15
C ARG A 497 12.65 -27.79 1.09
N PHE A 498 13.36 -26.80 0.54
CA PHE A 498 14.49 -27.04 -0.36
C PHE A 498 15.67 -27.73 0.34
N ALA A 499 16.03 -27.27 1.54
CA ALA A 499 17.11 -27.86 2.33
C ALA A 499 16.80 -29.29 2.80
N LEU A 500 15.51 -29.58 3.07
CA LEU A 500 15.01 -30.87 3.53
C LEU A 500 14.28 -31.62 2.41
N ALA A 501 14.85 -31.62 1.20
CA ALA A 501 14.23 -32.21 0.01
C ALA A 501 13.82 -33.69 0.22
N GLY A 502 14.64 -34.46 0.96
CA GLY A 502 14.44 -35.89 1.24
C GLY A 502 13.42 -36.24 2.32
N VAL A 503 12.82 -35.26 3.01
CA VAL A 503 11.77 -35.52 4.01
C VAL A 503 10.41 -35.62 3.31
N PRO A 504 9.55 -36.61 3.65
CA PRO A 504 8.20 -36.70 3.10
C PRO A 504 7.40 -35.41 3.31
N ALA A 505 6.74 -34.93 2.26
CA ALA A 505 6.03 -33.64 2.28
C ALA A 505 4.96 -33.58 3.39
N ASP A 506 4.22 -34.67 3.61
CA ASP A 506 3.21 -34.78 4.67
C ASP A 506 3.80 -34.56 6.07
N LEU A 507 4.97 -35.15 6.35
CA LEU A 507 5.64 -35.03 7.64
C LEU A 507 6.15 -33.60 7.85
N PHE A 508 6.70 -32.99 6.81
CA PHE A 508 7.16 -31.61 6.84
C PHE A 508 6.01 -30.63 7.09
N LEU A 509 4.93 -30.74 6.30
CA LEU A 509 3.74 -29.90 6.43
C LEU A 509 3.09 -30.06 7.82
N GLY A 510 2.98 -31.28 8.32
CA GLY A 510 2.48 -31.57 9.65
C GLY A 510 3.35 -30.96 10.75
N GLY A 511 4.66 -31.16 10.69
CA GLY A 511 5.61 -30.61 11.66
C GLY A 511 5.56 -29.08 11.73
N VAL A 512 5.58 -28.40 10.58
CA VAL A 512 5.48 -26.93 10.51
C VAL A 512 4.13 -26.46 11.05
N THR A 513 3.04 -27.14 10.71
CA THR A 513 1.71 -26.76 11.21
C THR A 513 1.61 -26.87 12.72
N VAL A 514 2.08 -27.98 13.30
CA VAL A 514 2.10 -28.18 14.76
C VAL A 514 2.95 -27.11 15.43
N LEU A 515 4.13 -26.79 14.87
CA LEU A 515 4.99 -25.73 15.39
C LEU A 515 4.29 -24.37 15.37
N VAL A 516 3.66 -23.99 14.26
CA VAL A 516 2.92 -22.72 14.12
C VAL A 516 1.77 -22.64 15.12
N LEU A 517 1.01 -23.73 15.29
CA LEU A 517 -0.09 -23.80 16.26
C LEU A 517 0.43 -23.70 17.70
N LEU A 518 1.53 -24.37 18.03
CA LEU A 518 2.15 -24.32 19.35
C LEU A 518 2.57 -22.88 19.69
N ILE A 519 3.26 -22.20 18.77
CA ILE A 519 3.63 -20.79 18.94
C ILE A 519 2.36 -19.92 19.10
N THR A 520 1.31 -20.20 18.31
CA THR A 520 0.03 -19.50 18.40
C THR A 520 -0.58 -19.62 19.80
N VAL A 521 -0.63 -20.82 20.37
CA VAL A 521 -1.19 -21.08 21.71
C VAL A 521 -0.38 -20.35 22.79
N ILE A 522 0.96 -20.38 22.72
CA ILE A 522 1.83 -19.67 23.66
C ILE A 522 1.58 -18.16 23.61
N LEU A 523 1.56 -17.59 22.40
CA LEU A 523 1.32 -16.15 22.21
C LEU A 523 -0.09 -15.75 22.64
N TYR A 524 -1.09 -16.59 22.37
CA TYR A 524 -2.47 -16.36 22.77
C TYR A 524 -2.62 -16.33 24.30
N GLY A 525 -2.01 -17.30 24.99
CA GLY A 525 -1.97 -17.33 26.45
C GLY A 525 -1.31 -16.08 27.04
N LYS A 526 -0.23 -15.60 26.42
CA LYS A 526 0.44 -14.35 26.83
C LYS A 526 -0.42 -13.12 26.60
N ASN A 527 -1.08 -13.02 25.44
CA ASN A 527 -1.94 -11.88 25.10
C ASN A 527 -3.14 -11.77 26.06
N ARG A 528 -3.76 -12.90 26.43
CA ARG A 528 -4.91 -12.90 27.36
C ARG A 528 -4.58 -12.41 28.77
N ARG A 529 -3.34 -12.63 29.22
CA ARG A 529 -2.85 -12.19 30.53
C ARG A 529 -2.38 -10.73 30.53
N CYS A 530 -2.39 -10.07 29.38
CA CYS A 530 -1.91 -8.70 29.27
C CYS A 530 -2.91 -7.73 29.91
N ASP A 531 -2.42 -6.92 30.84
CA ASP A 531 -3.21 -5.85 31.45
C ASP A 531 -3.32 -4.67 30.48
N LEU A 532 -4.49 -4.54 29.83
CA LEU A 532 -4.77 -3.45 28.89
C LEU A 532 -4.70 -2.06 29.55
N ARG A 533 -4.76 -1.98 30.89
CA ARG A 533 -4.65 -0.70 31.61
C ARG A 533 -3.23 -0.13 31.60
N LYS A 534 -2.22 -0.95 31.30
CA LYS A 534 -0.82 -0.51 31.21
C LYS A 534 -0.42 -0.08 29.80
N ILE A 535 -1.34 -0.16 28.85
CA ILE A 535 -1.12 0.16 27.43
C ILE A 535 -1.66 1.57 27.18
N GLY A 536 -0.79 2.40 26.58
CA GLY A 536 -0.85 3.88 26.51
C GLY A 536 -2.19 4.48 26.13
#